data_AF-R0L4G4-F1
#
_entry.id   AF-R0L4G4-F1
#
_cell.length_a   1.000
_cell.length_b   1.000
_cell.length_c   1.000
_cell.angle_alpha   90.00
_cell.angle_beta   90.00
_cell.angle_gamma   90.00
#
_symmetry.space_group_name_H-M   'P 1'
#
loop_
_entity.id
_entity.type
_entity.pdbx_description
1 polymer ?
#
loop_
_entity_poly.entity_id
_entity_poly.type
_entity_poly.pdbx_seq_one_letter_code
_entity_poly.pdbx_strand_id
1 'polypeptide(L)'
;LCFSSVGAASADVSPRAVWQLRSMIQCTIPGSHPLLQYDGYGCYCGLGGSGTPVDELDKCCQAHDNCYSQAKKLSACTFLVDNPYTETYKFSCSSEEITCSSTNDECEMFICNCDRTAAMCFAKAPYNPGH
;
A
#
# COMPACT_ATOMS: atom_id res chain seq x y z
N LEU A 1 -6.37 -7.48 -20.18
CA LEU A 1 -6.33 -6.05 -20.54
C LEU A 1 -6.75 -5.27 -19.30
N CYS A 2 -5.88 -4.44 -18.73
CA CYS A 2 -6.27 -3.51 -17.68
C CYS A 2 -7.25 -2.50 -18.32
N PHE A 3 -8.47 -2.37 -17.82
CA PHE A 3 -9.42 -1.39 -18.34
C PHE A 3 -9.31 -0.12 -17.51
N SER A 4 -8.32 0.72 -17.81
CA SER A 4 -8.15 1.99 -17.10
C SER A 4 -9.18 3.00 -17.61
N SER A 5 -10.21 3.30 -16.83
CA SER A 5 -10.98 4.54 -17.01
C SER A 5 -10.03 5.69 -16.68
N VAL A 6 -9.48 6.35 -17.70
CA VAL A 6 -8.62 7.52 -17.53
C VAL A 6 -9.46 8.65 -16.96
N GLY A 7 -9.50 8.76 -15.63
CA GLY A 7 -9.87 9.98 -14.93
C GLY A 7 -8.61 10.79 -14.69
N ALA A 8 -8.59 12.05 -15.12
CA ALA A 8 -7.53 12.97 -14.74
C ALA A 8 -7.49 13.07 -13.21
N ALA A 9 -6.42 12.58 -12.59
CA ALA A 9 -6.24 12.68 -11.15
C ALA A 9 -5.84 14.12 -10.79
N SER A 10 -6.77 14.85 -10.18
CA SER A 10 -6.45 16.07 -9.44
C SER A 10 -5.56 15.68 -8.25
N ALA A 11 -4.33 16.19 -8.24
CA ALA A 11 -3.39 16.00 -7.14
C ALA A 11 -3.85 16.78 -5.91
N ASP A 12 -4.62 16.14 -5.02
CA ASP A 12 -4.84 16.62 -3.65
C ASP A 12 -5.27 15.47 -2.71
N VAL A 13 -4.60 14.31 -2.81
CA VAL A 13 -4.67 13.28 -1.77
C VAL A 13 -3.59 13.61 -0.75
N SER A 14 -4.00 14.03 0.45
CA SER A 14 -3.10 14.31 1.57
C SER A 14 -2.16 13.12 1.81
N PRO A 15 -0.83 13.28 1.70
CA PRO A 15 0.14 12.17 1.63
C PRO A 15 0.38 11.44 2.97
N ARG A 16 -0.21 11.97 4.05
CA ARG A 16 -0.65 11.25 5.26
C ARG A 16 -0.02 9.88 5.57
N ALA A 17 -0.69 8.80 5.19
CA ALA A 17 -0.28 7.44 5.53
C ALA A 17 0.63 6.82 4.47
N VAL A 18 0.48 7.24 3.20
CA VAL A 18 1.20 6.65 2.05
C VAL A 18 2.72 6.73 2.22
N TRP A 19 3.24 7.73 2.94
CA TRP A 19 4.67 7.77 3.25
C TRP A 19 5.14 6.64 4.16
N GLN A 20 4.28 6.09 5.02
CA GLN A 20 4.64 5.00 5.93
C GLN A 20 4.71 3.67 5.17
N LEU A 21 3.82 3.42 4.21
CA LEU A 21 3.97 2.34 3.24
C LEU A 21 5.30 2.45 2.49
N ARG A 22 5.64 3.64 1.99
CA ARG A 22 6.94 3.89 1.35
C ARG A 22 8.10 3.52 2.29
N SER A 23 8.06 3.92 3.56
CA SER A 23 9.08 3.58 4.54
C SER A 23 9.17 2.07 4.79
N MET A 24 8.04 1.36 4.80
CA MET A 24 8.00 -0.09 4.92
C MET A 24 8.60 -0.79 3.69
N ILE A 25 8.31 -0.33 2.48
CA ILE A 25 8.92 -0.88 1.26
C ILE A 25 10.44 -0.65 1.27
N GLN A 26 10.90 0.52 1.71
CA GLN A 26 12.34 0.80 1.85
C GLN A 26 13.01 -0.05 2.95
N CYS A 27 12.26 -0.44 3.99
CA CYS A 27 12.73 -1.36 5.02
C CYS A 27 12.98 -2.76 4.43
N THR A 28 12.04 -3.29 3.65
CA THR A 28 12.12 -4.66 3.12
C THR A 28 12.90 -4.76 1.81
N ILE A 29 13.11 -3.64 1.11
CA ILE A 29 13.86 -3.56 -0.14
C ILE A 29 14.83 -2.36 -0.04
N PRO A 30 15.97 -2.51 0.64
CA PRO A 30 16.94 -1.43 0.80
C PRO A 30 17.40 -0.88 -0.56
N GLY A 31 17.43 0.45 -0.69
CA GLY A 31 17.84 1.13 -1.93
C GLY A 31 16.75 1.24 -3.00
N SER A 32 15.54 0.74 -2.75
CA SER A 32 14.39 0.96 -3.63
C SER A 32 13.97 2.44 -3.69
N HIS A 33 13.29 2.80 -4.77
CA HIS A 33 12.66 4.09 -5.01
C HIS A 33 11.15 3.88 -5.19
N PRO A 34 10.36 3.65 -4.12
CA PRO A 34 9.02 3.10 -4.25
C PRO A 34 8.06 3.92 -5.11
N LEU A 35 8.13 5.25 -5.01
CA LEU A 35 7.31 6.16 -5.83
C LEU A 35 7.65 6.10 -7.33
N LEU A 36 8.89 5.77 -7.70
CA LEU A 36 9.30 5.69 -9.10
C LEU A 36 9.10 4.29 -9.69
N GLN A 37 9.13 3.26 -8.84
CA GLN A 37 9.13 1.86 -9.28
C GLN A 37 7.75 1.23 -9.19
N TYR A 38 6.95 1.57 -8.18
CA TYR A 38 5.70 0.85 -7.90
C TYR A 38 4.45 1.69 -8.14
N ASP A 39 4.55 3.03 -8.19
CA ASP A 39 3.41 3.86 -8.56
C ASP A 39 3.14 3.78 -10.07
N GLY A 40 1.93 3.38 -10.45
CA GLY A 40 1.54 3.15 -11.83
C GLY A 40 2.00 1.81 -12.44
N TYR A 41 2.53 0.88 -11.64
CA TYR A 41 3.00 -0.43 -12.11
C TYR A 41 1.82 -1.38 -12.36
N GLY A 42 1.80 -2.02 -13.54
CA GLY A 42 0.80 -3.04 -13.85
C GLY A 42 -0.64 -2.51 -13.88
N CYS A 43 -1.59 -3.31 -13.41
CA CYS A 43 -3.00 -2.95 -13.39
C CYS A 43 -3.47 -2.34 -12.05
N TYR A 44 -2.79 -2.60 -10.93
CA TYR A 44 -3.25 -2.30 -9.57
C TYR A 44 -2.30 -1.44 -8.75
N CYS A 45 -0.99 -1.43 -9.01
CA CYS A 45 -0.09 -0.64 -8.19
C CYS A 45 -0.23 0.86 -8.51
N GLY A 46 -0.98 1.59 -7.68
CA GLY A 46 -1.29 3.01 -7.87
C GLY A 46 -2.72 3.33 -7.46
N LEU A 47 -3.26 4.46 -7.91
CA LEU A 47 -4.66 4.80 -7.65
C LEU A 47 -5.62 4.02 -8.56
N GLY A 48 -6.55 3.30 -7.94
CA GLY A 48 -7.64 2.63 -8.64
C GLY A 48 -7.42 1.13 -8.71
N GLY A 49 -7.23 0.60 -9.92
CA GLY A 49 -6.99 -0.83 -10.13
C GLY A 49 -8.18 -1.59 -10.70
N SER A 50 -7.97 -2.29 -11.82
CA SER A 50 -9.01 -3.15 -12.41
C SER A 50 -8.44 -4.19 -13.37
N GLY A 51 -9.21 -5.24 -13.64
CA GLY A 51 -8.85 -6.28 -14.59
C GLY A 51 -8.11 -7.45 -13.93
N THR A 52 -7.09 -7.97 -14.61
CA THR A 52 -6.32 -9.14 -14.15
C THR A 52 -4.89 -8.70 -13.88
N PRO A 53 -4.32 -8.95 -12.69
CA PRO A 53 -2.94 -8.59 -12.40
C PRO A 53 -1.97 -9.16 -13.42
N VAL A 54 -0.99 -8.36 -13.84
CA VAL A 54 -0.02 -8.74 -14.89
C VAL A 54 1.08 -9.68 -14.40
N ASP A 55 1.39 -9.65 -13.10
CA ASP A 55 2.36 -10.53 -12.44
C ASP A 55 2.15 -10.62 -10.92
N GLU A 56 3.09 -11.24 -10.19
CA GLU A 56 3.02 -11.40 -8.74
C GLU A 56 3.14 -10.07 -7.97
N LEU A 57 3.89 -9.09 -8.48
CA LEU A 57 4.00 -7.78 -7.83
C LEU A 57 2.66 -7.03 -7.95
N ASP A 58 2.03 -7.08 -9.11
CA ASP A 58 0.72 -6.50 -9.34
C ASP A 58 -0.37 -7.19 -8.51
N LYS A 59 -0.24 -8.51 -8.25
CA LYS A 59 -1.10 -9.22 -7.28
C LYS A 59 -0.92 -8.72 -5.85
N CYS A 60 0.31 -8.36 -5.45
CA CYS A 60 0.54 -7.75 -4.13
C CYS A 60 -0.25 -6.44 -4.01
N CYS A 61 -0.26 -5.61 -5.05
CA CYS A 61 -1.01 -4.36 -5.09
C CYS A 61 -2.53 -4.59 -5.06
N GLN A 62 -3.04 -5.54 -5.85
CA GLN A 62 -4.45 -5.94 -5.78
C GLN A 62 -4.86 -6.39 -4.37
N ALA A 63 -4.01 -7.18 -3.70
CA ALA A 63 -4.27 -7.61 -2.33
C ALA A 63 -4.26 -6.43 -1.34
N HIS A 64 -3.36 -5.47 -1.55
CA HIS A 64 -3.28 -4.24 -0.77
C HIS A 64 -4.53 -3.36 -0.93
N ASP A 65 -5.02 -3.14 -2.15
CA ASP A 65 -6.27 -2.43 -2.44
C ASP A 65 -7.48 -3.08 -1.76
N ASN A 66 -7.53 -4.42 -1.80
CA ASN A 66 -8.56 -5.19 -1.11
C ASN A 66 -8.47 -5.03 0.41
N CYS A 67 -7.26 -4.94 0.96
CA CYS A 67 -7.03 -4.70 2.39
C CYS A 67 -7.51 -3.30 2.79
N TYR A 68 -7.14 -2.26 2.04
CA TYR A 68 -7.63 -0.89 2.25
C TYR A 68 -9.15 -0.77 2.08
N SER A 69 -9.74 -1.52 1.16
CA SER A 69 -11.19 -1.58 0.99
C SER A 69 -11.91 -2.20 2.20
N GLN A 70 -11.23 -3.09 2.93
CA GLN A 70 -11.72 -3.62 4.21
C GLN A 70 -11.50 -2.63 5.36
N ALA A 71 -10.35 -1.94 5.40
CA ALA A 71 -10.08 -0.88 6.36
C ALA A 71 -11.18 0.20 6.36
N LYS A 72 -11.61 0.65 5.18
CA LYS A 72 -12.69 1.63 5.02
C LYS A 72 -14.07 1.15 5.52
N LYS A 73 -14.24 -0.16 5.74
CA LYS A 73 -15.50 -0.77 6.22
C LYS A 73 -15.45 -1.16 7.69
N LEU A 74 -14.28 -1.08 8.33
CA LEU A 74 -14.13 -1.37 9.75
C LEU A 74 -14.82 -0.30 10.58
N SER A 75 -15.66 -0.71 11.53
CA SER A 75 -16.33 0.21 12.45
C SER A 75 -15.36 0.98 13.34
N ALA A 76 -14.16 0.42 13.57
CA ALA A 76 -13.09 1.08 14.29
C ALA A 76 -12.42 2.21 13.49
N CYS A 77 -12.60 2.25 12.16
CA CYS A 77 -12.07 3.30 11.30
C CYS A 77 -13.18 4.31 10.97
N THR A 78 -13.06 5.54 11.46
CA THR A 78 -14.07 6.58 11.22
C THR A 78 -13.81 7.26 9.88
N PHE A 79 -14.56 6.91 8.84
CA PHE A 79 -14.31 7.33 7.44
C PHE A 79 -14.05 8.84 7.20
N LEU A 80 -14.54 9.73 8.07
CA LEU A 80 -14.35 11.19 7.95
C LEU A 80 -12.99 11.69 8.47
N VAL A 81 -12.25 10.86 9.21
CA VAL A 81 -10.98 11.21 9.87
C VAL A 81 -9.90 10.16 9.58
N ASP A 82 -10.31 8.88 9.58
CA ASP A 82 -9.43 7.71 9.50
C ASP A 82 -9.64 6.99 8.15
N ASN A 83 -8.87 7.39 7.14
CA ASN A 83 -8.82 6.73 5.84
C ASN A 83 -7.44 6.07 5.69
N PRO A 84 -7.33 4.84 5.15
CA PRO A 84 -6.04 4.16 4.97
C PRO A 84 -4.96 4.95 4.21
N TYR A 85 -5.32 5.97 3.43
CA TYR A 85 -4.33 6.84 2.78
C TYR A 85 -3.82 8.00 3.66
N THR A 86 -4.49 8.30 4.77
CA THR A 86 -4.19 9.45 5.64
C THR A 86 -3.91 9.11 7.09
N GLU A 87 -4.41 7.97 7.56
CA GLU A 87 -4.26 7.50 8.94
C GLU A 87 -2.83 7.12 9.27
N THR A 88 -2.26 7.74 10.30
CA THR A 88 -0.89 7.46 10.71
C THR A 88 -0.86 6.39 11.78
N TYR A 89 -0.01 5.38 11.63
CA TYR A 89 0.13 4.29 12.58
C TYR A 89 1.58 4.15 13.07
N LYS A 90 1.83 3.42 14.15
CA LYS A 90 3.18 3.19 14.67
C LYS A 90 3.73 1.84 14.21
N PHE A 91 4.95 1.84 13.70
CA PHE A 91 5.69 0.64 13.33
C PHE A 91 7.18 0.81 13.60
N SER A 92 7.91 -0.30 13.62
CA SER A 92 9.36 -0.34 13.62
C SER A 92 9.89 -1.21 12.49
N CYS A 93 11.14 -0.96 12.11
CA CYS A 93 11.88 -1.75 11.13
C CYS A 93 13.20 -2.17 11.78
N SER A 94 13.51 -3.47 11.75
CA SER A 94 14.81 -3.99 12.17
C SER A 94 15.19 -5.17 11.28
N SER A 95 16.38 -5.14 10.69
CA SER A 95 16.88 -6.23 9.83
C SER A 95 15.88 -6.66 8.75
N GLU A 96 15.32 -5.69 8.02
CA GLU A 96 14.30 -5.88 6.97
C GLU A 96 12.97 -6.48 7.47
N GLU A 97 12.80 -6.59 8.78
CA GLU A 97 11.56 -7.05 9.42
C GLU A 97 10.76 -5.86 9.96
N ILE A 98 9.52 -5.76 9.50
CA ILE A 98 8.56 -4.75 9.95
C ILE A 98 7.75 -5.30 11.11
N THR A 99 7.58 -4.51 12.17
CA THR A 99 6.68 -4.81 13.28
C THR A 99 5.69 -3.67 13.49
N CYS A 100 4.39 -3.95 13.42
CA CYS A 100 3.34 -3.01 13.81
C CYS A 100 3.27 -2.91 15.35
N SER A 101 3.23 -1.69 15.88
CA SER A 101 3.25 -1.47 17.33
C SER A 101 1.97 -1.98 17.98
N SER A 102 2.08 -2.71 19.09
CA SER A 102 0.94 -3.10 19.93
C SER A 102 0.22 -1.92 20.59
N THR A 103 0.78 -0.71 20.49
CA THR A 103 0.14 0.53 20.98
C THR A 103 -0.76 1.20 19.94
N ASN A 104 -0.86 0.62 18.73
CA ASN A 104 -1.83 1.06 17.75
C ASN A 104 -3.24 0.66 18.20
N ASP A 105 -4.22 1.52 17.94
CA ASP A 105 -5.63 1.13 18.02
C ASP A 105 -6.00 0.14 16.91
N GLU A 106 -7.26 -0.30 16.90
CA GLU A 106 -7.73 -1.31 15.95
C GLU A 106 -7.63 -0.84 14.48
N CYS A 107 -7.90 0.43 14.19
CA CYS A 107 -7.82 0.96 12.84
C CYS A 107 -6.37 1.11 12.38
N GLU A 108 -5.55 1.75 13.20
CA GLU A 108 -4.11 1.93 12.99
C GLU A 108 -3.41 0.57 12.80
N MET A 109 -3.74 -0.41 13.64
CA MET A 109 -3.18 -1.77 13.57
C MET A 109 -3.58 -2.47 12.26
N PHE A 110 -4.84 -2.35 11.85
CA PHE A 110 -5.32 -2.98 10.63
C PHE A 110 -4.61 -2.41 9.39
N ILE A 111 -4.53 -1.08 9.29
CA ILE A 111 -3.87 -0.38 8.18
C ILE A 111 -2.37 -0.69 8.17
N CYS A 112 -1.72 -0.65 9.33
CA CYS A 112 -0.31 -1.02 9.45
C CYS A 112 -0.03 -2.43 8.94
N ASN A 113 -0.92 -3.39 9.22
CA ASN A 113 -0.77 -4.77 8.74
C ASN A 113 -1.03 -4.92 7.24
N CYS A 114 -1.93 -4.12 6.66
CA CYS A 114 -2.06 -4.03 5.19
C CYS A 114 -0.72 -3.63 4.57
N ASP A 115 -0.11 -2.56 5.08
CA ASP A 115 1.12 -1.99 4.50
C ASP A 115 2.34 -2.87 4.74
N ARG A 116 2.43 -3.46 5.94
CA ARG A 116 3.45 -4.48 6.27
C ARG A 116 3.38 -5.65 5.30
N THR A 117 2.17 -6.18 5.07
CA THR A 117 1.97 -7.34 4.20
C THR A 117 2.32 -7.01 2.76
N ALA A 118 1.93 -5.83 2.27
CA ALA A 118 2.28 -5.36 0.93
C ALA A 118 3.81 -5.21 0.77
N ALA A 119 4.49 -4.54 1.69
CA ALA A 119 5.94 -4.36 1.64
C ALA A 119 6.70 -5.71 1.64
N MET A 120 6.30 -6.65 2.51
CA MET A 120 6.86 -8.00 2.53
C MET A 120 6.56 -8.80 1.26
N CYS A 121 5.41 -8.56 0.62
CA CYS A 121 5.05 -9.17 -0.65
C CYS A 121 5.93 -8.62 -1.79
N PHE A 122 6.12 -7.30 -1.84
CA PHE A 122 6.97 -6.64 -2.84
C PHE A 122 8.41 -7.15 -2.78
N ALA A 123 8.94 -7.39 -1.58
CA ALA A 123 10.30 -7.90 -1.39
C ALA A 123 10.50 -9.34 -1.91
N LYS A 124 9.41 -10.10 -2.09
CA LYS A 124 9.44 -11.48 -2.60
C LYS A 124 9.04 -11.57 -4.08
N ALA A 125 8.32 -10.58 -4.58
CA ALA A 125 7.85 -10.54 -5.96
C ALA A 125 8.96 -10.04 -6.91
N PRO A 126 9.14 -10.67 -8.09
CA PRO A 126 10.03 -10.13 -9.11
C PRO A 126 9.52 -8.77 -9.62
N TYR A 127 10.42 -7.80 -9.78
CA TYR A 127 10.12 -6.53 -10.42
C TYR A 127 10.39 -6.61 -11.93
N ASN A 128 9.39 -6.30 -12.75
CA ASN A 128 9.52 -6.25 -14.20
C ASN A 128 9.38 -4.79 -14.71
N PRO A 129 10.47 -4.12 -15.14
CA PRO A 129 10.40 -2.73 -15.59
C PRO A 129 9.59 -2.52 -16.89
N GLY A 130 9.13 -3.58 -17.55
CA GLY A 130 8.26 -3.50 -18.73
C GLY A 130 6.76 -3.47 -18.43
N HIS A 131 6.38 -3.57 -17.15
CA HIS A 131 5.00 -3.42 -16.65
C HIS A 131 4.83 -2.06 -15.95
#